data_AF-A0A1I1L9W4-F1
#
_entry.id   AF-A0A1I1L9W4-F1
#
_cell.length_a   1.000
_cell.length_b   1.000
_cell.length_c   1.000
_cell.angle_alpha   90.00
_cell.angle_beta   90.00
_cell.angle_gamma   90.00
#
_symmetry.space_group_name_H-M   'P 1'
#
loop_
_entity.id
_entity.type
_entity.pdbx_description
1 polymer ?
#
loop_
_entity_poly.entity_id
_entity_poly.type
_entity_poly.pdbx_seq_one_letter_code
_entity_poly.pdbx_strand_id
1 'polypeptide(L)'
;MTRIEALHPDLNGDTGPSLKKNLWRWLLLMGTPVLLGSLFFIHPDGSGGLDTLLPVSRTWLVLHVVMLPLLGLLGVSFYVLLSGYTGPVAMIGRLGVAIYLTFYIAFEAIAGVATGVLTHEAHMLSSEQQEGVTAAIDALGIPSVMLGFLGTIGAVIAVSSIGILLRQSGAPLVPVLFLGGAPLATLFHSGTPVDAIAMTVFLVGIVWLELRWRRDKDGEIV
;
A
#
# COMPACT_ATOMS: atom_id res chain seq x y z
N MET A 1 -2.14 21.18 54.18
CA MET A 1 -3.15 20.14 54.47
C MET A 1 -4.48 20.70 54.04
N THR A 2 -4.92 20.42 52.82
CA THR A 2 -6.25 20.80 52.33
C THR A 2 -6.72 19.70 51.39
N ARG A 3 -7.71 18.95 51.87
CA ARG A 3 -8.34 17.80 51.27
C ARG A 3 -9.48 18.32 50.39
N ILE A 4 -9.48 17.99 49.10
CA ILE A 4 -10.66 18.15 48.24
C ILE A 4 -11.14 16.74 47.90
N GLU A 5 -12.25 16.35 48.52
CA GLU A 5 -13.01 15.16 48.16
C GLU A 5 -13.89 15.44 46.93
N ALA A 6 -13.84 14.49 46.01
CA ALA A 6 -14.87 13.98 45.10
C ALA A 6 -15.82 14.94 44.36
N LEU A 7 -15.73 14.91 43.03
CA LEU A 7 -16.90 14.88 42.15
C LEU A 7 -16.66 13.81 41.08
N HIS A 8 -17.23 12.62 41.31
CA HIS A 8 -17.55 11.64 40.28
C HIS A 8 -18.93 11.98 39.72
N PRO A 9 -19.08 12.13 38.41
CA PRO A 9 -20.32 11.80 37.73
C PRO A 9 -20.08 10.72 36.66
N ASP A 10 -20.76 9.59 36.87
CA ASP A 10 -21.30 8.58 35.94
C ASP A 10 -20.47 8.21 34.68
N LEU A 11 -19.96 6.98 34.54
CA LEU A 11 -20.72 5.73 34.37
C LEU A 11 -21.88 5.86 33.36
N ASN A 12 -21.58 6.23 32.11
CA ASN A 12 -22.42 5.92 30.97
C ASN A 12 -21.59 5.67 29.70
N GLY A 13 -21.38 4.38 29.41
CA GLY A 13 -21.42 3.80 28.07
C GLY A 13 -20.29 4.13 27.09
N ASP A 14 -19.42 3.14 26.88
CA ASP A 14 -18.52 2.92 25.72
C ASP A 14 -17.07 3.41 25.87
N THR A 15 -16.33 2.82 26.83
CA THR A 15 -14.87 3.02 27.01
C THR A 15 -14.01 1.85 26.49
N GLY A 16 -14.58 0.94 25.68
CA GLY A 16 -13.79 -0.04 24.93
C GLY A 16 -13.63 0.40 23.48
N PRO A 17 -12.51 0.14 22.78
CA PRO A 17 -12.47 0.27 21.34
C PRO A 17 -13.56 -0.64 20.75
N SER A 18 -14.58 -0.06 20.09
CA SER A 18 -15.69 -0.83 19.56
C SER A 18 -15.17 -1.96 18.66
N LEU A 19 -15.67 -3.19 18.86
CA LEU A 19 -15.22 -4.39 18.13
C LEU A 19 -15.21 -4.15 16.61
N LYS A 20 -16.16 -3.35 16.09
CA LYS A 20 -16.24 -2.94 14.69
C LYS A 20 -15.11 -1.99 14.25
N LYS A 21 -14.70 -1.03 15.09
CA LYS A 21 -13.56 -0.12 14.81
C LYS A 21 -12.23 -0.89 14.73
N ASN A 22 -12.07 -1.92 15.57
CA ASN A 22 -10.91 -2.78 15.49
C ASN A 22 -10.95 -3.66 14.24
N LEU A 23 -12.10 -4.25 13.90
CA LEU A 23 -12.23 -5.11 12.71
C LEU A 23 -11.86 -4.38 11.41
N TRP A 24 -12.37 -3.16 11.18
CA TRP A 24 -12.05 -2.43 9.95
C TRP A 24 -10.57 -2.08 9.82
N ARG A 25 -9.94 -1.66 10.92
CA ARG A 25 -8.49 -1.40 10.94
C ARG A 25 -7.71 -2.67 10.62
N TRP A 26 -8.11 -3.80 11.20
CA TRP A 26 -7.48 -5.10 10.96
C TRP A 26 -7.64 -5.54 9.50
N LEU A 27 -8.85 -5.49 8.95
CA LEU A 27 -9.11 -5.82 7.55
C LEU A 27 -8.30 -4.94 6.60
N LEU A 28 -8.19 -3.64 6.89
CA LEU A 28 -7.40 -2.73 6.09
C LEU A 28 -5.89 -3.03 6.22
N LEU A 29 -5.34 -3.00 7.43
CA LEU A 29 -3.91 -3.07 7.67
C LEU A 29 -3.31 -4.46 7.40
N MET A 30 -4.12 -5.52 7.49
CA MET A 30 -3.65 -6.89 7.26
C MET A 30 -4.22 -7.49 5.98
N GLY A 31 -5.53 -7.32 5.73
CA GLY A 31 -6.16 -7.84 4.52
C GLY A 31 -5.55 -7.25 3.25
N THR A 32 -5.27 -5.94 3.24
CA THR A 32 -4.65 -5.30 2.07
C THR A 32 -3.28 -5.90 1.71
N PRO A 33 -2.27 -5.94 2.61
CA PRO A 33 -0.99 -6.51 2.26
C PRO A 33 -1.00 -8.03 2.06
N VAL A 34 -1.91 -8.78 2.70
CA VAL A 34 -2.10 -10.21 2.39
C VAL A 34 -2.56 -10.40 0.95
N LEU A 35 -3.57 -9.64 0.52
CA LEU A 35 -4.09 -9.72 -0.84
C LEU A 35 -3.05 -9.24 -1.85
N LEU A 36 -2.41 -8.09 -1.62
CA LEU A 36 -1.35 -7.59 -2.50
C LEU A 36 -0.18 -8.55 -2.60
N GLY A 37 0.34 -9.07 -1.48
CA GLY A 37 1.43 -10.04 -1.50
C GLY A 37 1.07 -11.32 -2.25
N SER A 38 -0.18 -11.77 -2.15
CA SER A 38 -0.68 -12.93 -2.91
C SER A 38 -0.75 -12.65 -4.40
N LEU A 39 -1.22 -11.46 -4.81
CA LEU A 39 -1.32 -11.07 -6.22
C LEU A 39 0.06 -10.85 -6.84
N PHE A 40 0.96 -10.17 -6.12
CA PHE A 40 2.37 -10.01 -6.50
C PHE A 40 3.07 -11.36 -6.75
N PHE A 41 2.80 -12.35 -5.90
CA PHE A 41 3.41 -13.68 -6.05
C PHE A 41 3.02 -14.39 -7.35
N ILE A 42 1.85 -14.08 -7.92
CA ILE A 42 1.34 -14.67 -9.16
C ILE A 42 1.33 -13.67 -10.33
N HIS A 43 1.91 -12.48 -10.13
CA HIS A 43 1.95 -11.40 -11.12
C HIS A 43 2.90 -11.77 -12.27
N PRO A 44 2.43 -11.81 -13.54
CA PRO A 44 3.29 -12.11 -14.67
C PRO A 44 4.33 -11.02 -14.89
N ASP A 45 5.52 -11.40 -15.36
CA ASP A 45 6.53 -10.44 -15.80
C ASP A 45 6.08 -9.74 -17.10
N GLY A 46 6.05 -8.41 -17.09
CA GLY A 46 5.71 -7.57 -18.24
C GLY A 46 6.92 -6.95 -18.94
N SER A 47 8.14 -7.28 -18.52
CA SER A 47 9.36 -6.65 -19.01
C SER A 47 9.67 -6.92 -20.49
N GLY A 48 9.11 -7.99 -21.06
CA GLY A 48 9.32 -8.37 -22.47
C GLY A 48 8.30 -7.81 -23.46
N GLY A 49 7.42 -6.89 -23.03
CA GLY A 49 6.44 -6.24 -23.92
C GLY A 49 5.36 -7.19 -24.45
N LEU A 50 4.77 -6.84 -25.60
CA LEU A 50 3.57 -7.49 -26.14
C LEU A 50 3.73 -9.02 -26.27
N ASP A 51 4.85 -9.50 -26.81
CA ASP A 51 5.08 -10.94 -27.05
C ASP A 51 5.02 -11.77 -25.76
N THR A 52 5.54 -11.22 -24.65
CA THR A 52 5.49 -11.90 -23.35
C THR A 52 4.12 -11.81 -22.68
N LEU A 53 3.37 -10.75 -22.97
CA LEU A 53 2.07 -10.49 -22.37
C LEU A 53 0.93 -11.20 -23.09
N LEU A 54 1.03 -11.45 -24.41
CA LEU A 54 -0.01 -12.12 -25.18
C LEU A 54 -0.44 -13.45 -24.51
N PRO A 55 0.43 -14.43 -24.20
CA PRO A 55 -0.01 -15.70 -23.61
C PRO A 55 -0.77 -15.57 -22.28
N VAL A 56 -0.59 -14.46 -21.56
CA VAL A 56 -1.14 -14.20 -20.22
C VAL A 56 -2.04 -12.97 -20.15
N SER A 57 -2.47 -12.42 -21.29
CA SER A 57 -3.13 -11.11 -21.38
C SER A 57 -4.35 -10.95 -20.47
N ARG A 58 -5.19 -12.00 -20.42
CA ARG A 58 -6.36 -12.05 -19.52
C ARG A 58 -5.95 -12.05 -18.05
N THR A 59 -4.94 -12.83 -17.68
CA THR A 59 -4.44 -12.91 -16.30
C THR A 59 -3.87 -11.57 -15.87
N TRP A 60 -3.02 -10.96 -16.71
CA TRP A 60 -2.48 -9.63 -16.49
C TRP A 60 -3.59 -8.60 -16.23
N LEU A 61 -4.58 -8.51 -17.13
CA LEU A 61 -5.66 -7.54 -17.01
C LEU A 61 -6.48 -7.75 -15.72
N VAL A 62 -6.85 -8.99 -15.40
CA VAL A 62 -7.61 -9.29 -14.18
C VAL A 62 -6.83 -8.93 -12.93
N LEU A 63 -5.55 -9.29 -12.85
CA LEU A 63 -4.72 -8.98 -11.68
C LEU A 63 -4.62 -7.48 -11.48
N HIS A 64 -4.31 -6.71 -12.52
CA HIS A 64 -4.18 -5.25 -12.40
C HIS A 64 -5.50 -4.53 -12.07
N VAL A 65 -6.63 -5.00 -12.59
CA VAL A 65 -7.95 -4.46 -12.20
C VAL A 65 -8.23 -4.69 -10.71
N VAL A 66 -7.81 -5.83 -10.15
CA VAL A 66 -7.95 -6.12 -8.72
C VAL A 66 -6.90 -5.41 -7.88
N MET A 67 -5.67 -5.27 -8.38
CA MET A 67 -4.56 -4.60 -7.69
C MET A 67 -4.79 -3.09 -7.58
N LEU A 68 -5.42 -2.45 -8.58
CA LEU A 68 -5.73 -1.02 -8.57
C LEU A 68 -6.41 -0.52 -7.27
N PRO A 69 -7.57 -1.07 -6.85
CA PRO A 69 -8.18 -0.68 -5.58
C PRO A 69 -7.35 -1.11 -4.36
N LEU A 70 -6.64 -2.24 -4.41
CA LEU A 70 -5.83 -2.73 -3.29
C LEU A 70 -4.60 -1.83 -3.03
N LEU A 71 -3.95 -1.33 -4.08
CA LEU A 71 -2.89 -0.34 -3.99
C LEU A 71 -3.43 1.00 -3.45
N GLY A 72 -4.66 1.39 -3.85
CA GLY A 72 -5.37 2.48 -3.19
C GLY A 72 -5.54 2.25 -1.69
N LEU A 73 -5.98 1.06 -1.28
CA LEU A 73 -6.14 0.67 0.12
C LEU A 73 -4.80 0.62 0.89
N LEU A 74 -3.68 0.35 0.21
CA LEU A 74 -2.35 0.43 0.82
C LEU A 74 -2.03 1.88 1.20
N GLY A 75 -2.34 2.85 0.34
CA GLY A 75 -2.23 4.27 0.67
C GLY A 75 -3.14 4.67 1.83
N VAL A 76 -4.37 4.15 1.87
CA VAL A 76 -5.28 4.35 3.01
C VAL A 76 -4.70 3.73 4.29
N SER A 77 -4.02 2.59 4.21
CA SER A 77 -3.31 1.98 5.34
C SER A 77 -2.25 2.92 5.91
N PHE A 78 -1.45 3.57 5.06
CA PHE A 78 -0.48 4.58 5.50
C PHE A 78 -1.16 5.76 6.21
N TYR A 79 -2.27 6.26 5.67
CA TYR A 79 -3.04 7.33 6.32
C TYR A 79 -3.57 6.92 7.70
N VAL A 80 -4.08 5.70 7.82
CA VAL A 80 -4.61 5.11 9.07
C VAL A 80 -3.50 4.86 10.11
N LEU A 81 -2.25 4.65 9.68
CA LEU A 81 -1.09 4.61 10.59
C LEU A 81 -0.70 6.01 11.10
N LEU A 82 -1.01 7.07 10.34
CA LEU A 82 -0.78 8.47 10.72
C LEU A 82 -1.93 9.11 11.50
N SER A 83 -3.11 8.49 11.56
CA SER A 83 -4.35 9.14 12.03
C SER A 83 -4.32 9.56 13.50
N GLY A 84 -3.51 8.90 14.34
CA GLY A 84 -3.33 9.23 15.76
C GLY A 84 -2.30 10.33 16.03
N TYR A 85 -1.58 10.81 15.02
CA TYR A 85 -0.44 11.71 15.18
C TYR A 85 -0.74 13.11 14.65
N THR A 86 -0.25 14.14 15.34
CA THR A 86 -0.34 15.55 14.94
C THR A 86 1.04 16.18 14.78
N GLY A 87 1.11 17.39 14.20
CA GLY A 87 2.36 18.13 14.02
C GLY A 87 3.06 17.92 12.65
N PRO A 88 4.24 18.54 12.46
CA PRO A 88 4.90 18.64 11.15
C PRO A 88 5.24 17.29 10.50
N VAL A 89 5.75 16.33 11.28
CA VAL A 89 6.10 14.99 10.76
C VAL A 89 4.86 14.26 10.25
N ALA A 90 3.75 14.33 10.99
CA ALA A 90 2.49 13.73 10.57
C ALA A 90 1.92 14.42 9.32
N MET A 91 2.10 15.74 9.18
CA MET A 91 1.71 16.47 7.96
C MET A 91 2.52 16.05 6.74
N ILE A 92 3.85 15.95 6.88
CA ILE A 92 4.76 15.47 5.82
C ILE A 92 4.38 14.05 5.40
N GLY A 93 4.10 13.17 6.37
CA GLY A 93 3.64 11.81 6.09
C GLY A 93 2.36 11.78 5.26
N ARG A 94 1.36 12.62 5.61
CA ARG A 94 0.10 12.72 4.86
C ARG A 94 0.30 13.27 3.45
N LEU A 95 1.23 14.21 3.26
CA LEU A 95 1.61 14.67 1.93
C LEU A 95 2.24 13.53 1.12
N GLY A 96 3.11 12.72 1.73
CA GLY A 96 3.64 11.50 1.13
C GLY A 96 2.54 10.52 0.69
N VAL A 97 1.52 10.31 1.53
CA VAL A 97 0.34 9.50 1.17
C VAL A 97 -0.41 10.09 -0.02
N ALA A 98 -0.62 11.41 -0.06
CA ALA A 98 -1.28 12.07 -1.18
C ALA A 98 -0.50 11.90 -2.50
N ILE A 99 0.83 12.05 -2.45
CA ILE A 99 1.71 11.80 -3.60
C ILE A 99 1.60 10.34 -4.05
N TYR A 100 1.69 9.39 -3.11
CA TYR A 100 1.53 7.96 -3.41
C TYR A 100 0.20 7.67 -4.11
N LEU A 101 -0.92 8.08 -3.50
CA LEU A 101 -2.26 7.81 -4.05
C LEU A 101 -2.45 8.46 -5.42
N THR A 102 -1.90 9.65 -5.65
CA THR A 102 -2.04 10.35 -6.93
C THR A 102 -1.25 9.65 -8.04
N PHE A 103 0.04 9.39 -7.79
CA PHE A 103 0.94 8.94 -8.85
C PHE A 103 0.97 7.42 -9.00
N TYR A 104 0.90 6.66 -7.91
CA TYR A 104 0.99 5.20 -7.97
C TYR A 104 -0.29 4.56 -8.51
N ILE A 105 -1.46 5.13 -8.22
CA ILE A 105 -2.74 4.69 -8.83
C ILE A 105 -2.75 5.02 -10.33
N ALA A 106 -2.22 6.18 -10.72
CA ALA A 106 -2.09 6.53 -12.13
C ALA A 106 -1.13 5.58 -12.87
N PHE A 107 0.00 5.22 -12.24
CA PHE A 107 0.90 4.17 -12.74
C PHE A 107 0.15 2.86 -12.97
N GLU A 108 -0.56 2.36 -11.96
CA GLU A 108 -1.27 1.08 -12.03
C GLU A 108 -2.36 1.07 -13.12
N ALA A 109 -3.09 2.18 -13.26
CA ALA A 109 -4.11 2.33 -14.29
C ALA A 109 -3.51 2.30 -15.71
N ILE A 110 -2.32 2.86 -15.91
CA ILE A 110 -1.67 2.94 -17.22
C ILE A 110 -0.85 1.68 -17.50
N ALA A 111 0.18 1.42 -16.69
CA ALA A 111 1.10 0.29 -16.88
C ALA A 111 0.38 -1.05 -16.76
N GLY A 112 -0.54 -1.18 -15.80
CA GLY A 112 -1.29 -2.40 -15.57
C GLY A 112 -2.51 -2.49 -16.47
N VAL A 113 -3.52 -1.66 -16.20
CA VAL A 113 -4.85 -1.82 -16.79
C VAL A 113 -4.87 -1.45 -18.28
N ALA A 114 -4.35 -0.29 -18.69
CA ALA A 114 -4.39 0.12 -20.11
C ALA A 114 -3.56 -0.83 -20.99
N THR A 115 -2.35 -1.21 -20.56
CA THR A 115 -1.54 -2.25 -21.23
C THR A 115 -2.29 -3.58 -21.32
N GLY A 116 -2.98 -3.98 -20.25
CA GLY A 116 -3.77 -5.21 -20.21
C GLY A 116 -4.92 -5.22 -21.22
N VAL A 117 -5.64 -4.10 -21.35
CA VAL A 117 -6.70 -3.94 -22.35
C VAL A 117 -6.12 -4.05 -23.77
N LEU A 118 -5.06 -3.29 -24.07
CA LEU A 118 -4.41 -3.29 -25.37
C LEU A 118 -3.91 -4.70 -25.75
N THR A 119 -3.23 -5.36 -24.81
CA THR A 119 -2.72 -6.73 -25.01
C THR A 119 -3.87 -7.73 -25.21
N HIS A 120 -4.94 -7.64 -24.43
CA HIS A 120 -6.07 -8.56 -24.52
C HIS A 120 -6.76 -8.50 -25.89
N GLU A 121 -6.99 -7.28 -26.40
CA GLU A 121 -7.60 -7.06 -27.71
C GLU A 121 -6.67 -7.49 -28.87
N ALA A 122 -5.34 -7.42 -28.68
CA ALA A 122 -4.36 -7.77 -29.69
C ALA A 122 -4.41 -9.25 -30.14
N HIS A 123 -4.99 -10.15 -29.34
CA HIS A 123 -5.17 -11.56 -29.69
C HIS A 123 -6.04 -11.77 -30.93
N MET A 124 -6.93 -10.81 -31.21
CA MET A 124 -7.89 -10.89 -32.30
C MET A 124 -7.35 -10.26 -33.59
N LEU A 125 -6.15 -9.69 -33.55
CA LEU A 125 -5.56 -8.92 -34.64
C LEU A 125 -4.58 -9.76 -35.47
N SER A 126 -4.37 -9.36 -36.72
CA SER A 126 -3.27 -9.90 -37.53
C SER A 126 -1.91 -9.46 -36.98
N SER A 127 -0.83 -10.16 -37.34
CA SER A 127 0.52 -9.78 -36.94
C SER A 127 0.90 -8.36 -37.36
N GLU A 128 0.48 -7.93 -38.56
CA GLU A 128 0.70 -6.56 -39.06
C GLU A 128 0.00 -5.51 -38.18
N GLN A 129 -1.21 -5.82 -37.69
CA GLN A 129 -1.95 -4.91 -36.82
C GLN A 129 -1.40 -4.89 -35.38
N GLN A 130 -0.77 -5.96 -34.93
CA GLN A 130 -0.13 -6.03 -33.61
C GLN A 130 1.07 -5.07 -33.50
N GLU A 131 1.75 -4.72 -34.60
CA GLU A 131 2.83 -3.73 -34.58
C GLU A 131 2.37 -2.37 -34.04
N GLY A 132 1.16 -1.94 -34.41
CA GLY A 132 0.56 -0.72 -33.87
C GLY A 132 0.24 -0.80 -32.38
N VAL A 133 -0.14 -1.98 -31.88
CA VAL A 133 -0.38 -2.22 -30.45
C VAL A 133 0.93 -2.19 -29.67
N THR A 134 1.99 -2.83 -30.20
CA THR A 134 3.34 -2.77 -29.61
C THR A 134 3.79 -1.32 -29.46
N ALA A 135 3.68 -0.51 -30.53
CA ALA A 135 4.05 0.90 -30.48
C ALA A 135 3.25 1.70 -29.44
N ALA A 136 1.95 1.38 -29.28
CA ALA A 136 1.11 2.01 -28.27
C ALA A 136 1.54 1.63 -26.83
N ILE A 137 1.83 0.35 -26.58
CA ILE A 137 2.32 -0.12 -25.27
C ILE A 137 3.68 0.52 -24.94
N ASP A 138 4.60 0.56 -25.91
CA ASP A 138 5.92 1.17 -25.74
C ASP A 138 5.82 2.66 -25.38
N ALA A 139 4.86 3.38 -26.01
CA ALA A 139 4.61 4.79 -25.71
C ALA A 139 4.10 5.03 -24.27
N LEU A 140 3.47 4.03 -23.64
CA LEU A 140 3.04 4.09 -22.24
C LEU A 140 4.18 3.79 -21.25
N GLY A 141 5.26 3.14 -21.69
CA GLY A 141 6.35 2.67 -20.83
C GLY A 141 7.01 3.76 -20.01
N ILE A 142 7.68 4.74 -20.67
CA ILE A 142 8.42 5.80 -19.95
C ILE A 142 7.50 6.63 -19.05
N PRO A 143 6.35 7.15 -19.51
CA PRO A 143 5.46 7.94 -18.66
C PRO A 143 4.98 7.17 -17.43
N SER A 144 4.62 5.89 -17.59
CA SER A 144 4.14 5.08 -16.47
C SER A 144 5.25 4.82 -15.44
N VAL A 145 6.48 4.51 -15.87
CA VAL A 145 7.63 4.36 -14.96
C VAL A 145 7.86 5.62 -14.13
N MET A 146 7.76 6.81 -14.73
CA MET A 146 7.90 8.07 -13.99
C MET A 146 6.81 8.24 -12.92
N LEU A 147 5.56 7.88 -13.24
CA LEU A 147 4.45 7.91 -12.28
C LEU A 147 4.70 6.91 -11.13
N GLY A 148 5.12 5.69 -11.44
CA GLY A 148 5.43 4.66 -10.44
C GLY A 148 6.55 5.08 -9.50
N PHE A 149 7.59 5.73 -10.04
CA PHE A 149 8.70 6.27 -9.28
C PHE A 149 8.26 7.40 -8.33
N LEU A 150 7.48 8.38 -8.82
CA LEU A 150 6.93 9.45 -7.99
C LEU A 150 6.01 8.93 -6.88
N GLY A 151 5.16 7.95 -7.22
CA GLY A 151 4.31 7.28 -6.24
C GLY A 151 5.13 6.57 -5.16
N THR A 152 6.20 5.87 -5.55
CA THR A 152 7.13 5.20 -4.63
C THR A 152 7.85 6.19 -3.71
N ILE A 153 8.26 7.36 -4.21
CA ILE A 153 8.79 8.44 -3.36
C ILE A 153 7.75 8.86 -2.31
N GLY A 154 6.49 9.02 -2.71
CA GLY A 154 5.38 9.29 -1.78
C GLY A 154 5.27 8.24 -0.68
N ALA A 155 5.34 6.95 -1.04
CA ALA A 155 5.33 5.84 -0.08
C ALA A 155 6.53 5.90 0.87
N VAL A 156 7.74 6.16 0.38
CA VAL A 156 8.95 6.33 1.21
C VAL A 156 8.77 7.46 2.22
N ILE A 157 8.24 8.62 1.79
CA ILE A 157 7.98 9.76 2.68
C ILE A 157 6.95 9.40 3.75
N ALA A 158 5.86 8.75 3.36
CA ALA A 158 4.80 8.33 4.28
C ALA A 158 5.34 7.33 5.32
N VAL A 159 5.97 6.24 4.87
CA VAL A 159 6.51 5.19 5.74
C VAL A 159 7.62 5.72 6.65
N SER A 160 8.49 6.61 6.16
CA SER A 160 9.53 7.24 6.99
C SER A 160 8.92 8.09 8.09
N SER A 161 7.88 8.88 7.77
CA SER A 161 7.17 9.70 8.75
C SER A 161 6.45 8.85 9.80
N ILE A 162 5.79 7.76 9.36
CA ILE A 162 5.18 6.76 10.25
C ILE A 162 6.25 6.18 11.18
N GLY A 163 7.38 5.75 10.64
CA GLY A 163 8.47 5.17 11.40
C GLY A 163 9.05 6.13 12.45
N ILE A 164 9.27 7.39 12.09
CA ILE A 164 9.73 8.43 13.03
C ILE A 164 8.74 8.58 14.18
N LEU A 165 7.45 8.73 13.89
CA LEU A 165 6.40 8.92 14.89
C LEU A 165 6.25 7.70 15.81
N LEU A 166 6.28 6.49 15.24
CA LEU A 166 6.26 5.24 16.01
C LEU A 166 7.48 5.14 16.93
N ARG A 167 8.67 5.48 16.43
CA ARG A 167 9.91 5.47 17.23
C ARG A 167 9.89 6.49 18.35
N GLN A 168 9.42 7.72 18.07
CA GLN A 168 9.21 8.75 19.09
C GLN A 168 8.19 8.32 20.16
N SER A 169 7.25 7.45 19.79
CA SER A 169 6.25 6.88 20.69
C SER A 169 6.76 5.68 21.49
N GLY A 170 7.96 5.18 21.22
CA GLY A 170 8.58 4.03 21.89
C GLY A 170 8.41 2.68 21.20
N ALA A 171 7.92 2.63 19.95
CA ALA A 171 7.77 1.36 19.20
C ALA A 171 9.12 0.69 18.95
N PRO A 172 9.26 -0.64 19.08
CA PRO A 172 10.53 -1.32 18.83
C PRO A 172 11.05 -1.09 17.40
N LEU A 173 12.38 -1.00 17.24
CA LEU A 173 13.01 -0.63 15.97
C LEU A 173 12.75 -1.65 14.85
N VAL A 174 12.85 -2.95 15.15
CA VAL A 174 12.75 -4.02 14.15
C VAL A 174 11.45 -3.97 13.35
N PRO A 175 10.25 -4.01 13.97
CA PRO A 175 9.02 -3.96 13.18
C PRO A 175 8.76 -2.59 12.52
N VAL A 176 9.38 -1.51 13.01
CA VAL A 176 9.37 -0.23 12.29
C VAL A 176 10.19 -0.30 11.00
N LEU A 177 11.38 -0.93 11.02
CA LEU A 177 12.18 -1.13 9.81
C LEU A 177 11.44 -2.01 8.79
N PHE A 178 10.70 -3.01 9.27
CA PHE A 178 9.89 -3.87 8.41
C PHE A 178 8.79 -3.13 7.65
N LEU A 179 8.33 -1.96 8.14
CA LEU A 179 7.40 -1.13 7.38
C LEU A 179 7.99 -0.64 6.04
N GLY A 180 9.33 -0.59 5.92
CA GLY A 180 10.03 -0.32 4.67
C GLY A 180 9.77 -1.36 3.57
N GLY A 181 9.19 -2.51 3.90
CA GLY A 181 8.76 -3.50 2.92
C GLY A 181 7.74 -2.97 1.90
N ALA A 182 6.85 -2.06 2.30
CA ALA A 182 5.84 -1.52 1.38
C ALA A 182 6.44 -0.67 0.24
N PRO A 183 7.28 0.36 0.50
CA PRO A 183 7.93 1.10 -0.58
C PRO A 183 8.90 0.25 -1.40
N LEU A 184 9.50 -0.81 -0.83
CA LEU A 184 10.29 -1.76 -1.60
C LEU A 184 9.41 -2.59 -2.55
N ALA A 185 8.25 -3.07 -2.09
CA ALA A 185 7.30 -3.77 -2.94
C ALA A 185 6.84 -2.89 -4.11
N THR A 186 6.57 -1.60 -3.86
CA THR A 186 6.16 -0.68 -4.92
C THR A 186 7.26 -0.39 -5.93
N LEU A 187 8.53 -0.42 -5.50
CA LEU A 187 9.70 -0.21 -6.35
C LEU A 187 9.95 -1.40 -7.29
N PHE A 188 9.79 -2.63 -6.79
CA PHE A 188 10.04 -3.87 -7.51
C PHE A 188 8.81 -4.46 -8.20
N HIS A 189 7.73 -3.69 -8.31
CA HIS A 189 6.47 -4.09 -8.94
C HIS A 189 6.68 -4.33 -10.45
N SER A 190 7.25 -5.48 -10.76
CA SER A 190 7.71 -5.87 -12.08
C SER A 190 7.60 -7.38 -12.31
N GLY A 191 6.73 -8.07 -11.56
CA GLY A 191 6.50 -9.53 -11.70
C GLY A 191 7.64 -10.40 -11.16
N THR A 192 8.48 -9.87 -10.28
CA THR A 192 9.50 -10.66 -9.59
C THR A 192 9.02 -11.02 -8.18
N PRO A 193 9.37 -12.18 -7.59
CA PRO A 193 8.94 -12.50 -6.23
C PRO A 193 9.39 -11.51 -5.13
N VAL A 194 10.26 -10.56 -5.47
CA VAL A 194 10.81 -9.55 -4.56
C VAL A 194 9.71 -8.65 -4.00
N ASP A 195 8.72 -8.26 -4.81
CA ASP A 195 7.61 -7.42 -4.36
C ASP A 195 6.69 -8.14 -3.36
N ALA A 196 6.40 -9.42 -3.59
CA ALA A 196 5.65 -10.28 -2.68
C ALA A 196 6.39 -10.49 -1.35
N ILE A 197 7.72 -10.73 -1.40
CA ILE A 197 8.57 -10.85 -0.21
C ILE A 197 8.57 -9.53 0.57
N ALA A 198 8.76 -8.40 -0.11
CA ALA A 198 8.79 -7.08 0.50
C ALA A 198 7.43 -6.73 1.15
N MET A 199 6.31 -7.04 0.48
CA MET A 199 4.97 -6.87 1.03
C MET A 199 4.73 -7.77 2.25
N THR A 200 5.28 -8.99 2.24
CA THR A 200 5.24 -9.89 3.40
C THR A 200 6.02 -9.32 4.58
N VAL A 201 7.20 -8.75 4.34
CA VAL A 201 7.98 -8.06 5.38
C VAL A 201 7.19 -6.91 5.99
N PHE A 202 6.52 -6.09 5.15
CA PHE A 202 5.61 -5.05 5.63
C PHE A 202 4.49 -5.61 6.52
N LEU A 203 3.81 -6.67 6.08
CA LEU A 203 2.77 -7.34 6.85
C LEU A 203 3.29 -7.82 8.21
N VAL A 204 4.47 -8.44 8.27
CA VAL A 204 5.07 -8.89 9.54
C VAL A 204 5.32 -7.70 10.48
N GLY A 205 5.78 -6.56 9.96
CA GLY A 205 5.94 -5.32 10.72
C GLY A 205 4.61 -4.83 11.32
N ILE A 206 3.55 -4.81 10.50
CA ILE A 206 2.20 -4.42 10.92
C ILE A 206 1.66 -5.36 12.00
N VAL A 207 1.73 -6.67 11.78
CA VAL A 207 1.25 -7.70 12.73
C VAL A 207 1.95 -7.55 14.07
N TRP A 208 3.27 -7.34 14.06
CA TRP A 208 4.03 -7.13 15.29
C TRP A 208 3.57 -5.87 16.03
N LEU A 209 3.47 -4.73 15.33
CA LEU A 209 3.07 -3.46 15.94
C LEU A 209 1.65 -3.51 16.51
N GLU A 210 0.70 -4.11 15.77
CA GLU A 210 -0.71 -4.17 16.18
C GLU A 210 -0.98 -5.20 17.28
N LEU A 211 -0.17 -6.26 17.41
CA LEU A 211 -0.38 -7.31 18.42
C LEU A 211 0.48 -7.19 19.68
N ARG A 212 1.66 -6.56 19.61
CA ARG A 212 2.66 -6.62 20.70
C ARG A 212 3.11 -5.27 21.24
N TRP A 213 2.64 -4.17 20.67
CA TRP A 213 3.09 -2.84 21.11
C TRP A 213 1.99 -1.79 21.19
N ARG A 214 0.89 -1.93 20.44
CA ARG A 214 -0.10 -0.88 20.26
C ARG A 214 -0.53 -0.26 21.59
N ARG A 215 -0.18 1.04 21.76
CA ARG A 215 -0.66 1.83 22.89
C ARG A 215 -2.13 2.21 22.67
N ASP A 216 -2.94 2.09 23.71
CA ASP A 216 -4.27 2.69 23.70
C ASP A 216 -4.19 4.23 23.78
N LYS A 217 -5.37 4.87 23.79
CA LYS A 217 -5.46 6.33 23.89
C LYS A 217 -4.93 6.89 25.21
N ASP A 218 -4.76 6.05 26.21
CA ASP A 218 -4.35 6.41 27.58
C ASP A 218 -2.85 6.14 27.80
N GLY A 219 -2.15 5.60 26.81
CA GLY A 219 -0.70 5.39 26.80
C GLY A 219 -0.26 4.04 27.39
N GLU A 220 -1.21 3.17 27.73
CA GLU A 220 -0.93 1.81 28.19
C GLU A 220 -0.69 0.89 27.00
N ILE A 221 0.24 -0.05 27.14
CA ILE A 221 0.50 -1.08 26.13
C ILE A 221 -0.64 -2.10 26.23
N VAL A 222 -1.41 -2.28 25.16
CA VAL A 222 -2.46 -3.30 25.04
C VAL A 222 -1.89 -4.61 24.52
#